data_AF-H9FK10-F1
#
_entry.id   AF-H9FK10-F1
#
_cell.length_a   1.000
_cell.length_b   1.000
_cell.length_c   1.000
_cell.angle_alpha   90.00
_cell.angle_beta   90.00
_cell.angle_gamma   90.00
#
_symmetry.space_group_name_H-M   'P 1'
#
loop_
_entity.id
_entity.type
_entity.pdbx_description
1 polymer ?
#
loop_
_entity_poly.entity_id
_entity_poly.type
_entity_poly.pdbx_seq_one_letter_code
_entity_poly.pdbx_strand_id
1 'polypeptide(L)'
;RIRAMRAARSLGERTVTELILQHQNPQQLSSNLWAAVRARGCQFLGPAMQEEALKLVLLALEDGSALSRKVLVLFVVQRLEPRFPQASKTSIGHVVQLLYRASCFKVTKRDEDSSLMQLKEEFRTYEALRREHDSQIVQIAMEAGLRIAPDQWSSLLYGDQSHKSHMQSIIDKLQT
;
A
#
# COMPACT_ATOMS: atom_id res chain seq x y z
N ARG A 1 -19.44 -9.21 34.12
CA ARG A 1 -19.85 -7.96 33.40
C ARG A 1 -18.88 -7.60 32.27
N ILE A 2 -17.57 -7.40 32.52
CA ILE A 2 -16.58 -7.05 31.47
C ILE A 2 -16.57 -8.05 30.29
N ARG A 3 -16.57 -9.37 30.56
CA ARG A 3 -16.61 -10.39 29.51
C ARG A 3 -17.86 -10.31 28.64
N ALA A 4 -19.02 -10.04 29.25
CA ALA A 4 -20.29 -9.89 28.54
C ALA A 4 -20.28 -8.66 27.61
N MET A 5 -19.71 -7.53 28.05
CA MET A 5 -19.56 -6.34 27.21
C MET A 5 -18.66 -6.60 25.99
N ARG A 6 -17.56 -7.34 26.16
CA ARG A 6 -16.69 -7.73 25.04
C ARG A 6 -17.41 -8.66 24.06
N ALA A 7 -18.17 -9.63 24.57
CA ALA A 7 -18.95 -10.54 23.74
C ALA A 7 -20.03 -9.80 22.93
N ALA A 8 -20.76 -8.87 23.56
CA ALA A 8 -21.75 -8.04 22.89
C ALA A 8 -21.13 -7.19 21.77
N ARG A 9 -19.97 -6.56 22.03
CA ARG A 9 -19.22 -5.81 21.01
C ARG A 9 -18.81 -6.72 19.84
N SER A 10 -18.24 -7.89 20.13
CA SER A 10 -17.81 -8.85 19.11
C SER A 10 -18.96 -9.34 18.23
N LEU A 11 -20.13 -9.61 18.83
CA LEU A 11 -21.35 -9.94 18.08
C LEU A 11 -21.76 -8.81 17.15
N GLY A 12 -21.79 -7.57 17.65
CA GLY A 12 -22.11 -6.40 16.83
C GLY A 12 -21.15 -6.19 15.65
N GLU A 13 -19.85 -6.26 15.90
CA GLU A 13 -18.81 -6.15 14.86
C GLU A 13 -18.93 -7.25 13.80
N ARG A 14 -19.23 -8.49 14.23
CA ARG A 14 -19.45 -9.61 13.32
C ARG A 14 -20.73 -9.43 12.49
N THR A 15 -21.83 -9.04 13.11
CA THR A 15 -23.11 -8.80 12.41
C THR A 15 -22.96 -7.71 11.35
N VAL A 16 -22.33 -6.58 11.68
CA VAL A 16 -22.08 -5.50 10.71
C VAL A 16 -21.22 -5.99 9.55
N THR A 17 -20.18 -6.78 9.83
CA THR A 17 -19.31 -7.33 8.79
C THR A 17 -20.08 -8.24 7.83
N GLU A 18 -20.90 -9.15 8.35
CA GLU A 18 -21.72 -10.05 7.52
C GLU A 18 -22.75 -9.29 6.67
N LEU A 19 -23.39 -8.26 7.22
CA LEU A 19 -24.31 -7.41 6.47
C LEU A 19 -23.63 -6.67 5.32
N ILE A 20 -22.41 -6.16 5.52
CA ILE A 20 -21.62 -5.55 4.45
C ILE A 20 -21.30 -6.58 3.36
N LEU A 21 -20.85 -7.77 3.77
CA LEU A 21 -20.48 -8.83 2.83
C LEU A 21 -21.67 -9.28 1.96
N GLN A 22 -22.89 -9.32 2.50
CA GLN A 22 -24.08 -9.64 1.70
C GLN A 22 -24.39 -8.64 0.58
N HIS A 23 -24.01 -7.37 0.76
CA HIS A 23 -24.22 -6.32 -0.23
C HIS A 23 -22.99 -6.06 -1.11
N GLN A 24 -21.85 -6.67 -0.79
CA GLN A 24 -20.61 -6.50 -1.54
C GLN A 24 -20.55 -7.46 -2.73
N ASN A 25 -20.57 -6.92 -3.95
CA ASN A 25 -20.45 -7.70 -5.18
C ASN A 25 -19.02 -8.27 -5.34
N PRO A 26 -18.81 -9.60 -5.24
CA PRO A 26 -17.47 -10.19 -5.28
C PRO A 26 -16.82 -10.08 -6.66
N GLN A 27 -17.61 -10.08 -7.75
CA GLN A 27 -17.09 -9.95 -9.12
C GLN A 27 -16.49 -8.55 -9.38
N GLN A 28 -16.96 -7.52 -8.68
CA GLN A 28 -16.50 -6.13 -8.85
C GLN A 28 -15.48 -5.69 -7.79
N LEU A 29 -15.20 -6.53 -6.79
CA LEU A 29 -14.38 -6.18 -5.62
C LEU A 29 -12.99 -5.66 -6.01
N SER A 30 -12.27 -6.38 -6.87
CA SER A 30 -10.95 -5.98 -7.36
C SER A 30 -11.01 -4.65 -8.13
N SER A 31 -12.01 -4.48 -9.01
CA SER A 31 -12.19 -3.22 -9.76
C SER A 31 -12.43 -2.03 -8.83
N ASN A 32 -13.31 -2.21 -7.83
CA ASN A 32 -13.64 -1.17 -6.85
C ASN A 32 -12.42 -0.80 -6.00
N LEU A 33 -11.62 -1.79 -5.57
CA LEU A 33 -10.35 -1.54 -4.87
C LEU A 33 -9.43 -0.65 -5.71
N TRP A 34 -9.16 -1.05 -6.96
CA TRP A 34 -8.23 -0.30 -7.79
C TRP A 34 -8.77 1.07 -8.20
N ALA A 35 -10.09 1.23 -8.31
CA ALA A 35 -10.72 2.55 -8.45
C ALA A 35 -10.46 3.43 -7.22
N ALA A 36 -10.64 2.90 -6.01
CA ALA A 36 -10.38 3.62 -4.76
C ALA A 36 -8.90 4.01 -4.58
N VAL A 37 -7.97 3.15 -5.01
CA VAL A 37 -6.53 3.43 -5.05
C VAL A 37 -6.22 4.54 -6.04
N ARG A 38 -6.74 4.48 -7.27
CA ARG A 38 -6.55 5.52 -8.29
C ARG A 38 -7.14 6.86 -7.89
N ALA A 39 -8.30 6.87 -7.22
CA ALA A 39 -8.94 8.09 -6.73
C ALA A 39 -8.07 8.88 -5.72
N ARG A 40 -7.07 8.24 -5.12
CA ARG A 40 -6.10 8.87 -4.21
C ARG A 40 -4.78 9.26 -4.89
N GLY A 41 -4.72 9.20 -6.22
CA GLY A 41 -3.50 9.44 -6.99
C GLY A 41 -2.45 8.34 -6.83
N CYS A 42 -2.88 7.15 -6.40
CA CYS A 42 -2.01 5.99 -6.17
C CYS A 42 -2.22 4.92 -7.24
N GLN A 43 -1.29 3.98 -7.34
CA GLN A 43 -1.39 2.88 -8.28
C GLN A 43 -0.64 1.65 -7.75
N PHE A 44 -1.19 0.47 -8.02
CA PHE A 44 -0.53 -0.82 -7.87
C PHE A 44 -0.27 -1.39 -9.27
N LEU A 45 0.97 -1.80 -9.54
CA LEU A 45 1.41 -2.18 -10.89
C LEU A 45 1.32 -3.69 -11.16
N GLY A 46 0.74 -4.45 -10.23
CA GLY A 46 0.79 -5.90 -10.22
C GLY A 46 1.99 -6.43 -9.40
N PRO A 47 1.95 -7.68 -8.91
CA PRO A 47 2.91 -8.19 -7.93
C PRO A 47 4.38 -8.01 -8.31
N ALA A 48 4.79 -8.51 -9.49
CA ALA A 48 6.18 -8.51 -9.92
C ALA A 48 6.72 -7.09 -10.17
N MET A 49 5.95 -6.25 -10.89
CA MET A 49 6.40 -4.89 -11.21
C MET A 49 6.43 -3.99 -9.97
N GLN A 50 5.49 -4.18 -9.04
CA GLN A 50 5.45 -3.41 -7.80
C GLN A 50 6.64 -3.75 -6.90
N GLU A 51 6.97 -5.03 -6.75
CA GLU A 51 8.14 -5.48 -5.98
C GLU A 51 9.42 -4.83 -6.49
N GLU A 52 9.65 -4.87 -7.81
CA GLU A 52 10.84 -4.28 -8.43
C GLU A 52 10.88 -2.75 -8.29
N ALA A 53 9.72 -2.08 -8.43
CA ALA A 53 9.62 -0.65 -8.20
C ALA A 53 9.98 -0.26 -6.75
N LEU A 54 9.50 -1.02 -5.75
CA LEU A 54 9.82 -0.78 -4.34
C LEU A 54 11.29 -1.06 -4.03
N LYS A 55 11.89 -2.11 -4.60
CA LYS A 55 13.33 -2.39 -4.48
C LYS A 55 14.19 -1.27 -5.07
N LEU A 56 13.77 -0.69 -6.20
CA LEU A 56 14.47 0.45 -6.79
C LEU A 56 14.31 1.75 -5.97
N VAL A 57 13.15 1.97 -5.34
CA VAL A 57 13.00 3.09 -4.38
C VAL A 57 13.92 2.89 -3.19
N LEU A 58 14.01 1.66 -2.67
CA LEU A 58 14.90 1.34 -1.57
C LEU A 58 16.37 1.56 -1.95
N LEU A 59 16.82 1.03 -3.09
CA LEU A 59 18.17 1.23 -3.62
C LEU A 59 18.56 2.72 -3.72
N ALA A 60 17.59 3.59 -4.00
CA ALA A 60 17.84 5.03 -4.14
C ALA A 60 17.93 5.78 -2.80
N LEU A 61 17.41 5.23 -1.70
CA LEU A 61 17.14 5.97 -0.46
C LEU A 61 17.56 5.22 0.82
N GLU A 62 18.02 3.97 0.73
CA GLU A 62 18.40 3.13 1.89
C GLU A 62 19.62 3.68 2.65
N ASP A 63 20.52 4.37 1.96
CA ASP A 63 21.65 5.07 2.58
C ASP A 63 21.26 6.39 3.26
N GLY A 64 20.00 6.80 3.14
CA GLY A 64 19.49 8.07 3.64
C GLY A 64 19.64 9.24 2.67
N SER A 65 19.93 8.97 1.41
CA SER A 65 19.91 9.97 0.34
C SER A 65 18.60 10.75 0.30
N ALA A 66 18.69 12.05 0.04
CA ALA A 66 17.55 12.96 -0.04
C ALA A 66 17.30 13.35 -1.49
N LEU A 67 16.25 12.80 -2.10
CA LEU A 67 15.93 13.03 -3.51
C LEU A 67 14.63 13.82 -3.65
N SER A 68 14.55 14.70 -4.65
CA SER A 68 13.26 15.25 -5.06
C SER A 68 12.41 14.17 -5.72
N ARG A 69 11.07 14.33 -5.67
CA ARG A 69 10.14 13.38 -6.31
C ARG A 69 10.47 13.16 -7.79
N LYS A 70 10.84 14.22 -8.52
CA LYS A 70 11.20 14.15 -9.95
C LYS A 70 12.41 13.24 -10.18
N VAL A 71 13.46 13.39 -9.36
CA VAL A 71 14.70 12.62 -9.48
C VAL A 71 14.44 11.15 -9.11
N LEU A 72 13.73 10.89 -8.01
CA LEU A 72 13.38 9.53 -7.59
C LEU A 72 12.56 8.78 -8.66
N VAL A 73 11.54 9.44 -9.24
CA VAL A 73 10.72 8.84 -10.29
C VAL A 73 11.56 8.52 -11.52
N LEU A 74 12.46 9.41 -11.95
CA LEU A 74 13.36 9.14 -13.08
C LEU A 74 14.32 7.99 -12.78
N PHE A 75 14.89 7.93 -11.58
CA PHE A 75 15.79 6.85 -11.16
C PHE A 75 15.12 5.48 -11.30
N VAL A 76 13.88 5.36 -10.85
CA VAL A 76 13.11 4.10 -10.90
C VAL A 76 12.70 3.78 -12.35
N VAL A 77 12.13 4.72 -13.10
CA VAL A 77 11.69 4.48 -14.48
C VAL A 77 12.83 3.96 -15.36
N GLN A 78 13.98 4.63 -15.34
CA GLN A 78 15.14 4.26 -16.17
C GLN A 78 15.65 2.84 -15.91
N ARG A 79 15.50 2.33 -14.68
CA ARG A 79 15.94 0.99 -14.29
C ARG A 79 14.86 -0.07 -14.45
N LEU A 80 13.59 0.33 -14.42
CA LEU A 80 12.45 -0.57 -14.51
C LEU A 80 12.00 -0.83 -15.95
N GLU A 81 12.05 0.20 -16.81
CA GLU A 81 11.59 0.16 -18.21
C GLU A 81 12.20 -0.99 -19.04
N PRO A 82 13.50 -1.35 -18.92
CA PRO A 82 14.06 -2.47 -19.70
C PRO A 82 13.40 -3.82 -19.42
N ARG A 83 12.83 -4.02 -18.23
CA ARG A 83 12.13 -5.25 -17.83
C ARG A 83 10.61 -5.12 -17.95
N PHE A 84 10.09 -3.90 -17.78
CA PHE A 84 8.67 -3.58 -17.82
C PHE A 84 8.44 -2.35 -18.72
N PRO A 85 8.29 -2.54 -20.04
CA PRO A 85 8.21 -1.43 -21.01
C PRO A 85 7.04 -0.46 -20.78
N GLN A 86 6.02 -0.88 -20.04
CA GLN A 86 4.90 -0.04 -19.61
C GLN A 86 5.23 0.91 -18.44
N ALA A 87 6.44 0.86 -17.88
CA ALA A 87 6.89 1.77 -16.84
C ALA A 87 6.92 3.21 -17.36
N SER A 88 6.33 4.15 -16.62
CA SER A 88 6.28 5.55 -17.02
C SER A 88 6.44 6.46 -15.81
N LYS A 89 6.79 7.73 -16.05
CA LYS A 89 6.88 8.75 -14.99
C LYS A 89 5.55 8.87 -14.22
N THR A 90 4.42 8.73 -14.92
CA THR A 90 3.09 8.81 -14.31
C THR A 90 2.81 7.61 -13.41
N SER A 91 2.99 6.39 -13.91
CA SER A 91 2.70 5.16 -13.14
C SER A 91 3.62 5.03 -11.92
N ILE A 92 4.92 5.31 -12.08
CA ILE A 92 5.87 5.32 -10.96
C ILE A 92 5.61 6.49 -10.01
N GLY A 93 5.20 7.65 -10.52
CA GLY A 93 4.76 8.76 -9.70
C GLY A 93 3.63 8.39 -8.76
N HIS A 94 2.66 7.58 -9.22
CA HIS A 94 1.56 7.09 -8.39
C HIS A 94 2.00 6.03 -7.36
N VAL A 95 3.02 5.21 -7.66
CA VAL A 95 3.64 4.32 -6.66
C VAL A 95 4.32 5.12 -5.56
N VAL A 96 5.12 6.13 -5.94
CA VAL A 96 5.76 7.04 -4.96
C VAL A 96 4.72 7.80 -4.15
N GLN A 97 3.59 8.18 -4.75
CA GLN A 97 2.48 8.82 -4.04
C GLN A 97 1.87 7.90 -2.98
N LEU A 98 1.79 6.60 -3.23
CA LEU A 98 1.30 5.62 -2.25
C LEU A 98 2.21 5.56 -1.02
N LEU A 99 3.53 5.51 -1.22
CA LEU A 99 4.51 5.56 -0.13
C LEU A 99 4.50 6.90 0.62
N TYR A 100 4.22 8.00 -0.09
CA TYR A 100 4.05 9.31 0.53
C TYR A 100 2.82 9.33 1.45
N ARG A 101 1.68 8.80 1.01
CA ARG A 101 0.47 8.68 1.83
C ARG A 101 0.68 7.77 3.04
N ALA A 102 1.44 6.69 2.85
CA ALA A 102 1.86 5.78 3.91
C ALA A 102 2.86 6.41 4.90
N SER A 103 3.21 7.69 4.72
CA SER A 103 4.13 8.42 5.59
C SER A 103 5.53 7.79 5.67
N CYS A 104 5.97 7.11 4.60
CA CYS A 104 7.29 6.47 4.53
C CYS A 104 8.44 7.49 4.43
N PHE A 105 8.14 8.73 4.03
CA PHE A 105 9.16 9.74 3.79
C PHE A 105 9.24 10.77 4.93
N LYS A 106 10.47 11.16 5.27
CA LYS A 106 10.77 12.46 5.87
C LYS A 106 10.90 13.48 4.75
N VAL A 107 10.09 14.54 4.79
CA VAL A 107 10.03 15.55 3.73
C VAL A 107 10.66 16.84 4.21
N THR A 108 11.70 17.29 3.52
CA THR A 108 12.38 18.55 3.80
C THR A 108 11.99 19.58 2.76
N LYS A 109 11.26 20.62 3.19
CA LYS A 109 10.94 21.77 2.35
C LYS A 109 12.20 22.62 2.14
N ARG A 110 12.33 23.21 0.96
CA ARG A 110 13.41 24.14 0.61
C ARG A 110 12.76 25.39 0.03
N ASP A 111 13.28 26.55 0.38
CA ASP A 111 12.77 27.81 -0.15
C ASP A 111 13.02 27.88 -1.66
N GLU A 112 11.99 28.24 -2.42
CA GLU A 112 12.02 28.40 -3.89
C GLU A 112 12.45 27.16 -4.70
N ASP A 113 12.53 25.97 -4.09
CA ASP A 113 12.96 24.73 -4.76
C ASP A 113 12.09 23.51 -4.36
N SER A 114 12.18 22.43 -5.12
CA SER A 114 11.47 21.18 -4.88
C SER A 114 11.84 20.58 -3.53
N SER A 115 10.84 20.11 -2.78
CA SER A 115 11.07 19.37 -1.53
C SER A 115 11.89 18.11 -1.77
N LEU A 116 12.73 17.77 -0.79
CA LEU A 116 13.49 16.52 -0.77
C LEU A 116 12.76 15.50 0.10
N MET A 117 12.93 14.24 -0.26
CA MET A 117 12.34 13.11 0.44
C MET A 117 13.44 12.10 0.79
N GLN A 118 13.44 11.66 2.03
CA GLN A 118 14.30 10.57 2.54
C GLN A 118 13.40 9.47 3.07
N LEU A 119 13.76 8.20 2.88
CA LEU A 119 13.11 7.13 3.64
C LEU A 119 13.44 7.30 5.12
N LYS A 120 12.39 7.25 5.96
CA LYS A 120 12.58 7.13 7.40
C LYS A 120 13.32 5.83 7.71
N GLU A 121 14.10 5.81 8.79
CA GLU A 121 15.04 4.72 9.10
C GLU A 121 14.33 3.36 9.20
N GLU A 122 13.15 3.34 9.81
CA GLU A 122 12.33 2.15 9.98
C GLU A 122 11.86 1.51 8.66
N PHE A 123 11.89 2.25 7.54
CA PHE A 123 11.46 1.77 6.22
C PHE A 123 12.62 1.51 5.24
N ARG A 124 13.87 1.48 5.73
CA ARG A 124 15.07 1.19 4.91
C ARG A 124 15.38 -0.31 4.77
N THR A 125 14.36 -1.14 4.92
CA THR A 125 14.41 -2.55 4.54
C THR A 125 13.22 -2.87 3.67
N TYR A 126 13.38 -3.80 2.73
CA TYR A 126 12.30 -4.17 1.82
C TYR A 126 11.07 -4.66 2.58
N GLU A 127 11.26 -5.52 3.60
CA GLU A 127 10.17 -6.05 4.42
C GLU A 127 9.35 -4.96 5.10
N ALA A 128 10.01 -3.98 5.74
CA ALA A 128 9.31 -2.89 6.41
C ALA A 128 8.61 -1.95 5.43
N LEU A 129 9.28 -1.56 4.34
CA LEU A 129 8.71 -0.70 3.31
C LEU A 129 7.50 -1.37 2.63
N ARG A 130 7.62 -2.66 2.31
CA ARG A 130 6.56 -3.45 1.70
C ARG A 130 5.36 -3.59 2.62
N ARG A 131 5.61 -3.88 3.90
CA ARG A 131 4.55 -3.97 4.92
C ARG A 131 3.77 -2.67 5.04
N GLU A 132 4.45 -1.53 5.05
CA GLU A 132 3.80 -0.21 5.14
C GLU A 132 3.03 0.14 3.85
N HIS A 133 3.60 -0.21 2.69
CA HIS A 133 2.93 -0.12 1.41
C HIS A 133 1.62 -0.92 1.39
N ASP A 134 1.64 -2.19 1.81
CA ASP A 134 0.45 -3.04 1.81
C ASP A 134 -0.58 -2.55 2.82
N SER A 135 -0.13 -2.12 4.02
CA SER A 135 -0.95 -1.48 5.04
C SER A 135 -1.71 -0.28 4.50
N GLN A 136 -1.05 0.58 3.71
CA GLN A 136 -1.69 1.72 3.10
C GLN A 136 -2.77 1.32 2.08
N ILE A 137 -2.56 0.26 1.28
CA ILE A 137 -3.60 -0.23 0.36
C ILE A 137 -4.80 -0.80 1.14
N VAL A 138 -4.55 -1.55 2.22
CA VAL A 138 -5.61 -2.07 3.10
C VAL A 138 -6.40 -0.92 3.71
N GLN A 139 -5.74 0.12 4.19
CA GLN A 139 -6.40 1.32 4.72
C GLN A 139 -7.28 2.01 3.68
N ILE A 140 -6.81 2.13 2.43
CA ILE A 140 -7.61 2.69 1.32
C ILE A 140 -8.88 1.86 1.08
N ALA A 141 -8.79 0.53 1.15
CA ALA A 141 -9.94 -0.36 1.01
C ALA A 141 -10.93 -0.16 2.17
N MET A 142 -10.43 -0.08 3.42
CA MET A 142 -11.27 0.17 4.60
C MET A 142 -12.00 1.51 4.52
N GLU A 143 -11.31 2.58 4.10
CA GLU A 143 -11.90 3.90 3.88
C GLU A 143 -12.95 3.89 2.74
N ALA A 144 -12.82 2.99 1.77
CA ALA A 144 -13.80 2.78 0.70
C ALA A 144 -14.93 1.80 1.10
N GLY A 145 -14.95 1.32 2.35
CA GLY A 145 -15.95 0.37 2.85
C GLY A 145 -15.80 -1.05 2.32
N LEU A 146 -14.66 -1.39 1.69
CA LEU A 146 -14.41 -2.71 1.13
C LEU A 146 -13.89 -3.67 2.22
N ARG A 147 -14.51 -4.85 2.30
CA ARG A 147 -14.08 -5.94 3.17
C ARG A 147 -13.45 -7.03 2.32
N ILE A 148 -12.13 -7.20 2.45
CA ILE A 148 -11.33 -8.14 1.66
C ILE A 148 -10.62 -9.09 2.62
N ALA A 149 -10.75 -10.38 2.39
CA ALA A 149 -10.15 -11.41 3.24
C ALA A 149 -8.63 -11.57 3.02
N PRO A 150 -7.86 -12.09 3.99
CA PRO A 150 -6.40 -12.18 3.89
C PRO A 150 -5.90 -13.00 2.70
N ASP A 151 -6.62 -14.05 2.31
CA ASP A 151 -6.34 -14.89 1.15
C ASP A 151 -6.58 -14.16 -0.18
N GLN A 152 -7.64 -13.34 -0.24
CA GLN A 152 -7.88 -12.45 -1.37
C GLN A 152 -6.79 -11.38 -1.46
N TRP A 153 -6.37 -10.80 -0.33
CA TRP A 153 -5.26 -9.85 -0.29
C TRP A 153 -3.94 -10.45 -0.77
N SER A 154 -3.62 -11.68 -0.31
CA SER A 154 -2.45 -12.42 -0.79
C SER A 154 -2.49 -12.58 -2.31
N SER A 155 -3.64 -12.95 -2.86
CA SER A 155 -3.82 -13.08 -4.31
C SER A 155 -3.68 -11.74 -5.04
N LEU A 156 -4.28 -10.66 -4.52
CA LEU A 156 -4.27 -9.33 -5.14
C LEU A 156 -2.88 -8.69 -5.16
N LEU A 157 -2.13 -8.79 -4.06
CA LEU A 157 -0.86 -8.07 -3.89
C LEU A 157 0.38 -8.90 -4.23
N TYR A 158 0.26 -10.23 -4.20
CA TYR A 158 1.39 -11.14 -4.42
C TYR A 158 1.14 -12.17 -5.53
N GLY A 159 -0.10 -12.37 -5.95
CA GLY A 159 -0.43 -13.40 -6.94
C GLY A 159 -0.35 -14.83 -6.39
N ASP A 160 -0.31 -14.98 -5.07
CA ASP A 160 -0.14 -16.27 -4.39
C ASP A 160 -1.05 -16.40 -3.15
N GLN A 161 -0.84 -17.46 -2.37
CA GLN A 161 -1.54 -17.75 -1.12
C GLN A 161 -0.58 -17.83 0.08
N SER A 162 0.69 -17.47 -0.12
CA SER A 162 1.77 -17.61 0.87
C SER A 162 1.80 -16.45 1.86
N HIS A 163 1.18 -15.32 1.52
CA HIS A 163 1.20 -14.08 2.31
C HIS A 163 -0.06 -13.87 3.17
N LYS A 164 -0.89 -14.91 3.33
CA LYS A 164 -2.13 -14.85 4.15
C LYS A 164 -1.89 -14.35 5.56
N SER A 165 -0.92 -14.93 6.26
CA SER A 165 -0.61 -14.58 7.66
C SER A 165 -0.06 -13.16 7.78
N HIS A 166 0.75 -12.73 6.82
CA HIS A 166 1.24 -11.35 6.71
C HIS A 166 0.07 -10.36 6.55
N MET A 167 -0.85 -10.62 5.62
CA MET A 167 -2.01 -9.76 5.41
C MET A 167 -2.96 -9.75 6.60
N GLN A 168 -3.17 -10.90 7.26
CA GLN A 168 -3.93 -10.97 8.52
C GLN A 168 -3.30 -10.08 9.60
N SER A 169 -1.97 -10.15 9.78
CA SER A 169 -1.25 -9.32 10.75
C SER A 169 -1.40 -7.81 10.47
N ILE A 170 -1.46 -7.40 9.21
CA ILE A 170 -1.72 -6.00 8.84
C ILE A 170 -3.14 -5.61 9.21
N ILE A 171 -4.13 -6.41 8.83
CA ILE A 171 -5.55 -6.15 9.11
C ILE A 171 -5.80 -6.03 10.61
N ASP A 172 -5.25 -6.94 11.41
CA ASP A 172 -5.42 -6.94 12.87
C ASP A 172 -4.84 -5.66 13.50
N LYS A 173 -3.68 -5.20 13.04
CA LYS A 173 -3.06 -3.95 13.53
C LYS A 173 -3.81 -2.68 13.11
N LEU A 174 -4.59 -2.72 12.04
CA LEU A 174 -5.41 -1.57 11.61
C LEU A 174 -6.76 -1.51 12.32
N GLN A 175 -7.17 -2.60 12.99
CA GLN A 175 -8.42 -2.68 13.74
C GLN A 175 -8.26 -2.33 15.23
N THR A 176 -7.02 -2.18 15.71
CA THR A 176 -6.69 -1.69 17.07
C THR A 176 -6.69 -0.18 17.14
#